data_AF-M1APU0-F1
#
_entry.id   AF-M1APU0-F1
#
_cell.length_a   1.000
_cell.length_b   1.000
_cell.length_c   1.000
_cell.angle_alpha   90.00
_cell.angle_beta   90.00
_cell.angle_gamma   90.00
#
_symmetry.space_group_name_H-M   'P 1'
#
loop_
_entity.id
_entity.type
_entity.pdbx_description
1 polymer ?
#
loop_
_entity_poly.entity_id
_entity_poly.type
_entity_poly.pdbx_seq_one_letter_code
_entity_poly.pdbx_strand_id
1 'polypeptide(L)'
;MDGVIWPECFVKIADKIMAVFFRFGEGVARSKKEPQKLFKLLDMFESLEKLKPEFSEIFAGEAGADICSRFRELEKLLVHSSTKVFFELGLQIEANQDVLPPQDGSVPKLVRYAINYLKYLLTDAYSATIIRVLRTEQIWKAGVLSTPETDENLLKDAMFNIVDAIRRNVESKKLRYKDKVLPHVFVMNTYWYIYMRTRSTELGKLIGDQYMKKTYKIVAEESAYSYQKQAWGPLVKMLDKEELKRVDKDGLTAMIRGKMEAFTKGFDDITQRHKSFYHIPDADLREQMREATMKLVVPAYTEFLNNFASSLHVKSYPSPEYIEDTLNQMFEVVDHHKSSGKSSLRPRQMRDTSDGSKSLSGEQSRRSKDFRRSKTSAIDT
;
A
#
# COMPACT_ATOMS: atom_id res chain seq x y z
N MET A 1 -16.88 -58.51 20.06
CA MET A 1 -18.00 -57.64 20.47
C MET A 1 -17.68 -56.27 19.94
N ASP A 2 -18.00 -56.06 18.67
CA ASP A 2 -17.78 -54.78 18.02
C ASP A 2 -18.83 -53.81 18.55
N GLY A 3 -18.37 -52.74 19.20
CA GLY A 3 -19.25 -51.83 19.92
C GLY A 3 -20.13 -51.07 18.94
N VAL A 4 -21.38 -51.51 18.78
CA VAL A 4 -22.37 -50.84 17.93
C VAL A 4 -22.56 -49.42 18.45
N ILE A 5 -21.93 -48.45 17.78
CA ILE A 5 -22.20 -47.03 17.99
C ILE A 5 -23.61 -46.78 17.49
N TRP A 6 -24.57 -46.58 18.40
CA TRP A 6 -25.91 -46.14 18.07
C TRP A 6 -25.81 -44.73 17.45
N PRO A 7 -26.04 -44.54 16.14
CA PRO A 7 -25.73 -43.28 15.47
C PRO A 7 -26.52 -42.11 16.05
N GLU A 8 -27.77 -42.34 16.44
CA GLU A 8 -28.65 -41.35 17.07
C GLU A 8 -28.12 -40.93 18.45
N CYS A 9 -27.44 -41.82 19.17
CA CYS A 9 -26.83 -41.53 20.46
C CYS A 9 -25.57 -40.68 20.28
N PHE A 10 -24.69 -41.07 19.35
CA PHE A 10 -23.50 -40.29 18.99
C PHE A 10 -23.88 -38.88 18.51
N VAL A 11 -24.83 -38.76 17.58
CA VAL A 11 -25.28 -37.46 17.05
C VAL A 11 -25.88 -36.58 18.14
N LYS A 12 -26.71 -37.11 19.05
CA LYS A 12 -27.28 -36.33 20.18
C LYS A 12 -26.23 -35.81 21.18
N ILE A 13 -25.06 -36.45 21.25
CA ILE A 13 -23.91 -35.96 22.02
C ILE A 13 -23.13 -34.91 21.20
N ALA A 14 -22.87 -35.20 19.93
CA ALA A 14 -22.10 -34.34 19.03
C ALA A 14 -22.78 -32.99 18.74
N ASP A 15 -24.11 -32.95 18.56
CA ASP A 15 -24.87 -31.75 18.23
C ASP A 15 -24.57 -30.57 19.17
N LYS A 16 -24.51 -30.81 20.48
CA LYS A 16 -24.21 -29.76 21.47
C LYS A 16 -22.84 -29.12 21.28
N ILE A 17 -21.86 -29.91 20.84
CA ILE A 17 -20.49 -29.46 20.55
C ILE A 17 -20.46 -28.75 19.19
N MET A 18 -21.09 -29.36 18.17
CA MET A 18 -21.19 -28.80 16.83
C MET A 18 -21.94 -27.46 16.80
N ALA A 19 -22.99 -27.30 17.60
CA ALA A 19 -23.72 -26.05 17.74
C ALA A 19 -22.86 -24.89 18.28
N VAL A 20 -21.84 -25.18 19.12
CA VAL A 20 -20.86 -24.18 19.57
C VAL A 20 -19.86 -23.86 18.45
N PHE A 21 -19.36 -24.89 17.75
CA PHE A 21 -18.45 -24.72 16.62
C PHE A 21 -19.09 -23.88 15.49
N PHE A 22 -20.32 -24.20 15.09
CA PHE A 22 -21.07 -23.45 14.09
C PHE A 22 -21.33 -22.01 14.56
N ARG A 23 -21.73 -21.78 15.82
CA ARG A 23 -21.92 -20.41 16.36
C ARG A 23 -20.63 -19.57 16.36
N PHE A 24 -19.47 -20.18 16.58
CA PHE A 24 -18.19 -19.49 16.41
C PHE A 24 -17.98 -19.08 14.94
N GLY A 25 -18.14 -20.03 14.01
CA GLY A 25 -18.00 -19.78 12.57
C GLY A 25 -18.96 -18.70 12.04
N GLU A 26 -20.24 -18.81 12.41
CA GLU A 26 -21.30 -17.85 12.10
C GLU A 26 -20.97 -16.46 12.67
N GLY A 27 -20.50 -16.39 13.92
CA GLY A 27 -20.12 -15.14 14.60
C GLY A 27 -18.93 -14.44 13.94
N VAL A 28 -17.88 -15.19 13.60
CA VAL A 28 -16.74 -14.65 12.83
C VAL A 28 -17.22 -14.16 11.46
N ALA A 29 -17.98 -14.97 10.71
CA ALA A 29 -18.46 -14.61 9.38
C ALA A 29 -19.34 -13.34 9.40
N ARG A 30 -20.27 -13.20 10.36
CA ARG A 30 -21.23 -12.09 10.47
C ARG A 30 -20.66 -10.80 11.09
N SER A 31 -19.45 -10.82 11.65
CA SER A 31 -18.78 -9.62 12.20
C SER A 31 -18.43 -8.56 11.13
N LYS A 32 -17.84 -7.42 11.53
CA LYS A 32 -17.50 -6.28 10.64
C LYS A 32 -16.75 -6.70 9.36
N LYS A 33 -16.98 -5.96 8.26
CA LYS A 33 -16.37 -6.17 6.95
C LYS A 33 -15.03 -5.43 6.81
N GLU A 34 -14.06 -5.81 7.64
CA GLU A 34 -12.71 -5.24 7.60
C GLU A 34 -11.83 -6.06 6.65
N PRO A 35 -11.05 -5.47 5.71
CA PRO A 35 -10.38 -6.26 4.67
C PRO A 35 -9.41 -7.32 5.22
N GLN A 36 -8.66 -7.02 6.29
CA GLN A 36 -7.79 -8.01 6.97
C GLN A 36 -8.50 -9.30 7.43
N LYS A 37 -9.83 -9.26 7.60
CA LYS A 37 -10.64 -10.43 7.96
C LYS A 37 -10.70 -11.47 6.84
N LEU A 38 -10.54 -11.08 5.57
CA LEU A 38 -10.65 -12.00 4.43
C LEU A 38 -9.76 -13.22 4.61
N PHE A 39 -8.48 -13.03 4.93
CA PHE A 39 -7.52 -14.12 5.12
C PHE A 39 -8.00 -15.13 6.17
N LYS A 40 -8.62 -14.68 7.26
CA LYS A 40 -9.18 -15.58 8.29
C LYS A 40 -10.45 -16.29 7.84
N LEU A 41 -11.27 -15.70 6.96
CA LEU A 41 -12.39 -16.40 6.35
C LEU A 41 -11.92 -17.44 5.32
N LEU A 42 -10.85 -17.16 4.58
CA LEU A 42 -10.21 -18.11 3.66
C LEU A 42 -9.57 -19.28 4.43
N ASP A 43 -8.83 -19.00 5.52
CA ASP A 43 -8.30 -20.03 6.43
C ASP A 43 -9.41 -20.98 6.92
N MET A 44 -10.56 -20.42 7.32
CA MET A 44 -11.71 -21.18 7.80
C MET A 44 -12.41 -21.98 6.69
N PHE A 45 -12.61 -21.39 5.51
CA PHE A 45 -13.21 -22.07 4.36
C PHE A 45 -12.34 -23.26 3.90
N GLU A 46 -11.03 -23.05 3.78
CA GLU A 46 -10.07 -24.10 3.44
C GLU A 46 -10.02 -25.20 4.50
N SER A 47 -10.24 -24.86 5.77
CA SER A 47 -10.34 -25.84 6.86
C SER A 47 -11.63 -26.67 6.79
N LEU A 48 -12.79 -26.06 6.46
CA LEU A 48 -14.03 -26.81 6.26
C LEU A 48 -13.93 -27.75 5.05
N GLU A 49 -13.45 -27.24 3.90
CA GLU A 49 -13.31 -28.03 2.68
C GLU A 49 -12.43 -29.28 2.86
N LYS A 50 -11.40 -29.20 3.72
CA LYS A 50 -10.55 -30.36 4.07
C LYS A 50 -11.25 -31.37 4.97
N LEU A 51 -12.06 -30.91 5.92
CA LEU A 51 -12.83 -31.78 6.83
C LEU A 51 -14.08 -32.40 6.18
N LYS A 52 -14.58 -31.78 5.10
CA LYS A 52 -15.85 -32.11 4.42
C LYS A 52 -16.06 -33.58 4.06
N PRO A 53 -15.05 -34.38 3.62
CA PRO A 53 -15.24 -35.81 3.36
C PRO A 53 -15.50 -36.59 4.65
N GLU A 54 -14.57 -36.53 5.62
CA GLU A 54 -14.65 -37.20 6.92
C GLU A 54 -15.92 -36.78 7.69
N PHE A 55 -16.27 -35.50 7.63
CA PHE A 55 -17.48 -34.96 8.25
C PHE A 55 -18.77 -35.54 7.65
N SER A 56 -18.80 -35.76 6.34
CA SER A 56 -19.95 -36.36 5.64
C SER A 56 -20.07 -37.87 5.91
N GLU A 57 -18.97 -38.55 6.22
CA GLU A 57 -18.95 -39.95 6.64
C GLU A 57 -19.39 -40.13 8.10
N ILE A 58 -18.82 -39.34 9.02
CA ILE A 58 -19.11 -39.37 10.46
C ILE A 58 -20.59 -39.02 10.76
N PHE A 59 -21.20 -38.12 9.98
CA PHE A 59 -22.58 -37.68 10.15
C PHE A 59 -23.52 -38.20 9.04
N ALA A 60 -23.20 -39.37 8.45
CA ALA A 60 -24.04 -40.04 7.47
C ALA A 60 -25.39 -40.51 8.06
N GLY A 61 -26.40 -40.60 7.19
CA GLY A 61 -27.76 -41.05 7.55
C GLY A 61 -28.67 -39.95 8.09
N GLU A 62 -29.94 -40.30 8.34
CA GLU A 62 -31.00 -39.35 8.72
C GLU A 62 -30.70 -38.61 10.02
N ALA A 63 -30.17 -39.31 11.04
CA ALA A 63 -29.85 -38.71 12.33
C ALA A 63 -28.86 -37.53 12.20
N GLY A 64 -27.83 -37.65 11.35
CA GLY A 64 -26.81 -36.62 11.15
C GLY A 64 -27.19 -35.50 10.19
N ALA A 65 -28.38 -35.55 9.57
CA ALA A 65 -28.78 -34.65 8.49
C ALA A 65 -28.75 -33.17 8.88
N ASP A 66 -29.21 -32.80 10.08
CA ASP A 66 -29.21 -31.41 10.57
C ASP A 66 -27.78 -30.88 10.80
N ILE A 67 -26.87 -31.72 11.31
CA ILE A 67 -25.46 -31.35 11.49
C ILE A 67 -24.79 -31.14 10.12
N CYS A 68 -25.03 -32.04 9.16
CA CYS A 68 -24.59 -31.89 7.77
C CYS A 68 -25.19 -30.65 7.09
N SER A 69 -26.45 -30.31 7.36
CA SER A 69 -27.12 -29.12 6.85
C SER A 69 -26.45 -27.85 7.38
N ARG A 70 -26.25 -27.74 8.70
CA ARG A 70 -25.58 -26.60 9.33
C ARG A 70 -24.12 -26.41 8.89
N PHE A 71 -23.40 -27.50 8.61
CA PHE A 71 -22.06 -27.43 8.01
C PHE A 71 -22.09 -26.74 6.65
N ARG A 72 -23.02 -27.12 5.76
CA ARG A 72 -23.22 -26.51 4.44
C ARG A 72 -23.65 -25.04 4.53
N GLU A 73 -24.49 -24.69 5.50
CA GLU A 73 -24.88 -23.28 5.72
C GLU A 73 -23.72 -22.42 6.27
N LEU A 74 -22.82 -22.98 7.09
CA LEU A 74 -21.60 -22.28 7.48
C LEU A 74 -20.64 -22.10 6.30
N GLU A 75 -20.45 -23.13 5.47
CA GLU A 75 -19.66 -23.06 4.23
C GLU A 75 -20.17 -21.94 3.32
N LYS A 76 -21.49 -21.90 3.08
CA LYS A 76 -22.16 -20.81 2.34
C LYS A 76 -21.91 -19.44 2.94
N LEU A 77 -22.05 -19.32 4.26
CA LEU A 77 -21.87 -18.05 4.97
C LEU A 77 -20.42 -17.57 4.92
N LEU A 78 -19.43 -18.47 4.90
CA LEU A 78 -18.01 -18.13 4.73
C LEU A 78 -17.68 -17.67 3.31
N VAL A 79 -18.17 -18.37 2.28
CA VAL A 79 -17.99 -17.99 0.87
C VAL A 79 -18.62 -16.62 0.58
N HIS A 80 -19.87 -16.40 1.01
CA HIS A 80 -20.55 -15.11 0.84
C HIS A 80 -19.86 -14.00 1.62
N SER A 81 -19.49 -14.23 2.89
CA SER A 81 -18.80 -13.22 3.70
C SER A 81 -17.42 -12.87 3.13
N SER A 82 -16.65 -13.86 2.67
CA SER A 82 -15.35 -13.66 2.03
C SER A 82 -15.47 -12.79 0.79
N THR A 83 -16.36 -13.16 -0.14
CA THR A 83 -16.60 -12.39 -1.36
C THR A 83 -17.06 -10.97 -1.07
N LYS A 84 -17.92 -10.80 -0.05
CA LYS A 84 -18.42 -9.49 0.39
C LYS A 84 -17.32 -8.62 1.01
N VAL A 85 -16.42 -9.19 1.83
CA VAL A 85 -15.26 -8.47 2.40
C VAL A 85 -14.25 -8.09 1.32
N PHE A 86 -14.05 -8.94 0.31
CA PHE A 86 -13.18 -8.63 -0.84
C PHE A 86 -13.69 -7.41 -1.61
N PHE A 87 -14.95 -7.40 -2.06
CA PHE A 87 -15.50 -6.26 -2.81
C PHE A 87 -15.72 -5.01 -1.95
N GLU A 88 -15.92 -5.14 -0.64
CA GLU A 88 -15.98 -4.00 0.29
C GLU A 88 -14.72 -3.12 0.22
N LEU A 89 -13.54 -3.70 0.00
CA LEU A 89 -12.30 -2.94 -0.14
C LEU A 89 -12.36 -1.98 -1.34
N GLY A 90 -12.92 -2.41 -2.47
CA GLY A 90 -13.14 -1.55 -3.64
C GLY A 90 -14.06 -0.37 -3.30
N LEU A 91 -15.21 -0.65 -2.67
CA LEU A 91 -16.17 0.38 -2.25
C LEU A 91 -15.58 1.36 -1.23
N GLN A 92 -14.78 0.88 -0.27
CA GLN A 92 -14.06 1.73 0.69
C GLN A 92 -13.01 2.61 0.02
N ILE A 93 -12.38 2.14 -1.06
CA ILE A 93 -11.45 2.94 -1.87
C ILE A 93 -12.21 4.01 -2.67
N GLU A 94 -13.38 3.71 -3.23
CA GLU A 94 -14.18 4.71 -3.95
C GLU A 94 -14.78 5.76 -3.02
N ALA A 95 -15.31 5.36 -1.87
CA ALA A 95 -15.81 6.26 -0.83
C ALA A 95 -14.70 7.14 -0.20
N ASN A 96 -13.42 6.75 -0.32
CA ASN A 96 -12.30 7.57 0.16
C ASN A 96 -12.03 8.81 -0.72
N GLN A 97 -12.80 9.07 -1.78
CA GLN A 97 -12.58 10.25 -2.65
C GLN A 97 -12.71 11.58 -1.90
N ASP A 98 -13.62 11.68 -0.92
CA ASP A 98 -13.85 12.89 -0.13
C ASP A 98 -12.69 13.25 0.82
N VAL A 99 -11.88 12.27 1.21
CA VAL A 99 -10.67 12.50 2.02
C VAL A 99 -9.63 13.26 1.21
N LEU A 100 -9.18 14.39 1.75
CA LEU A 100 -8.21 15.29 1.10
C LEU A 100 -6.95 14.54 0.65
N PRO A 101 -6.35 14.93 -0.49
CA PRO A 101 -5.11 14.32 -0.95
C PRO A 101 -3.91 14.73 -0.07
N PRO A 102 -2.81 13.94 -0.04
CA PRO A 102 -1.62 14.27 0.73
C PRO A 102 -1.04 15.62 0.31
N GLN A 103 -0.94 16.57 1.24
CA GLN A 103 -0.54 17.95 0.92
C GLN A 103 0.92 18.07 0.43
N ASP A 104 1.73 17.03 0.65
CA ASP A 104 3.11 16.89 0.19
C ASP A 104 3.26 16.21 -1.18
N GLY A 105 2.15 15.76 -1.78
CA GLY A 105 2.14 14.99 -3.02
C GLY A 105 2.61 13.54 -2.83
N SER A 106 2.76 13.04 -1.61
CA SER A 106 3.19 11.66 -1.38
C SER A 106 2.12 10.63 -1.76
N VAL A 107 2.54 9.38 -1.95
CA VAL A 107 1.64 8.25 -2.22
C VAL A 107 0.65 8.08 -1.05
N PRO A 108 -0.67 7.95 -1.27
CA PRO A 108 -1.62 7.75 -0.17
C PRO A 108 -1.37 6.44 0.59
N LYS A 109 -1.55 6.46 1.92
CA LYS A 109 -1.46 5.25 2.76
C LYS A 109 -2.41 4.13 2.30
N LEU A 110 -3.60 4.50 1.82
CA LEU A 110 -4.60 3.58 1.27
C LEU A 110 -4.11 2.85 0.01
N VAL A 111 -3.43 3.56 -0.91
CA VAL A 111 -2.84 2.93 -2.12
C VAL A 111 -1.74 1.94 -1.73
N ARG A 112 -0.87 2.31 -0.79
CA ARG A 112 0.17 1.39 -0.26
C ARG A 112 -0.46 0.15 0.39
N TYR A 113 -1.53 0.31 1.17
CA TYR A 113 -2.26 -0.80 1.78
C TYR A 113 -2.88 -1.72 0.72
N ALA A 114 -3.68 -1.17 -0.20
CA ALA A 114 -4.44 -1.96 -1.17
C ALA A 114 -3.52 -2.74 -2.13
N ILE A 115 -2.45 -2.13 -2.66
CA ILE A 115 -1.50 -2.83 -3.52
C ILE A 115 -0.77 -3.96 -2.78
N ASN A 116 -0.38 -3.76 -1.51
CA ASN A 116 0.21 -4.84 -0.71
C ASN A 116 -0.80 -5.95 -0.37
N TYR A 117 -2.05 -5.59 -0.10
CA TYR A 117 -3.14 -6.52 0.20
C TYR A 117 -3.46 -7.44 -1.00
N LEU A 118 -3.67 -6.88 -2.19
CA LEU A 118 -3.94 -7.65 -3.41
C LEU A 118 -2.77 -8.57 -3.77
N LYS A 119 -1.52 -8.09 -3.60
CA LYS A 119 -0.32 -8.93 -3.78
C LYS A 119 -0.24 -10.09 -2.78
N TYR A 120 -0.63 -9.89 -1.53
CA TYR A 120 -0.58 -10.95 -0.52
C TYR A 120 -1.69 -12.00 -0.75
N LEU A 121 -2.86 -11.55 -1.19
CA LEU A 121 -3.98 -12.42 -1.60
C LEU A 121 -3.66 -13.28 -2.84
N LEU A 122 -2.75 -12.81 -3.71
CA LEU A 122 -2.22 -13.54 -4.86
C LEU A 122 -0.93 -14.33 -4.57
N THR A 123 -0.61 -14.60 -3.30
CA THR A 123 0.42 -15.59 -2.95
C THR A 123 -0.15 -17.01 -3.00
N ASP A 124 0.74 -18.00 -3.15
CA ASP A 124 0.38 -19.44 -3.19
C ASP A 124 -0.45 -19.89 -1.98
N ALA A 125 -0.32 -19.21 -0.84
CA ALA A 125 -1.06 -19.47 0.39
C ALA A 125 -2.56 -19.13 0.31
N TYR A 126 -2.99 -18.25 -0.60
CA TYR A 126 -4.38 -17.78 -0.67
C TYR A 126 -5.00 -17.77 -2.07
N SER A 127 -4.19 -17.71 -3.14
CA SER A 127 -4.67 -17.54 -4.52
C SER A 127 -5.69 -18.62 -4.94
N ALA A 128 -5.37 -19.90 -4.71
CA ALA A 128 -6.29 -21.00 -5.01
C ALA A 128 -7.58 -20.96 -4.18
N THR A 129 -7.50 -20.55 -2.91
CA THR A 129 -8.65 -20.49 -2.00
C THR A 129 -9.59 -19.33 -2.36
N ILE A 130 -9.08 -18.15 -2.75
CA ILE A 130 -9.93 -17.04 -3.21
C ILE A 130 -10.57 -17.33 -4.58
N ILE A 131 -9.87 -18.01 -5.50
CA ILE A 131 -10.46 -18.52 -6.75
C ILE A 131 -11.68 -19.40 -6.44
N ARG A 132 -11.51 -20.42 -5.59
CA ARG A 132 -12.58 -21.36 -5.18
C ARG A 132 -13.77 -20.63 -4.57
N VAL A 133 -13.54 -19.66 -3.69
CA VAL A 133 -14.59 -18.81 -3.10
C VAL A 133 -15.34 -18.01 -4.17
N LEU A 134 -14.65 -17.28 -5.06
CA LEU A 134 -15.30 -16.45 -6.08
C LEU A 134 -16.12 -17.29 -7.07
N ARG A 135 -15.56 -18.41 -7.53
CA ARG A 135 -16.22 -19.40 -8.40
C ARG A 135 -17.48 -19.98 -7.74
N THR A 136 -17.40 -20.32 -6.45
CA THR A 136 -18.52 -20.92 -5.70
C THR A 136 -19.66 -19.91 -5.51
N GLU A 137 -19.36 -18.66 -5.16
CA GLU A 137 -20.35 -17.57 -5.09
C GLU A 137 -20.99 -17.29 -6.47
N GLN A 138 -20.23 -17.38 -7.59
CA GLN A 138 -20.79 -17.25 -8.94
C GLN A 138 -21.77 -18.39 -9.24
N ILE A 139 -21.39 -19.65 -9.04
CA ILE A 139 -22.22 -20.83 -9.31
C ILE A 139 -23.55 -20.75 -8.54
N TRP A 140 -23.52 -20.31 -7.27
CA TRP A 140 -24.74 -20.18 -6.46
C TRP A 140 -25.64 -19.00 -6.87
N LYS A 141 -25.10 -17.93 -7.47
CA LYS A 141 -25.89 -16.79 -7.97
C LYS A 141 -26.44 -17.01 -9.37
N ALA A 142 -25.63 -17.58 -10.25
CA ALA A 142 -25.92 -17.73 -11.67
C ALA A 142 -26.60 -19.07 -12.03
N GLY A 143 -26.63 -20.01 -11.08
CA GLY A 143 -27.22 -21.34 -11.25
C GLY A 143 -26.38 -22.28 -12.12
N VAL A 144 -26.72 -23.56 -12.07
CA VAL A 144 -25.96 -24.66 -12.73
C VAL A 144 -25.94 -24.56 -14.26
N LEU A 145 -26.81 -23.74 -14.86
CA LEU A 145 -26.93 -23.56 -16.31
C LEU A 145 -26.00 -22.49 -16.89
N SER A 146 -25.32 -21.71 -16.05
CA SER A 146 -24.36 -20.70 -16.51
C SER A 146 -23.02 -21.35 -16.84
N THR A 147 -22.50 -21.10 -18.05
CA THR A 147 -21.12 -21.48 -18.40
C THR A 147 -20.16 -20.74 -17.48
N PRO A 148 -19.36 -21.43 -16.65
CA PRO A 148 -18.44 -20.74 -15.74
C PRO A 148 -17.38 -20.01 -16.56
N GLU A 149 -17.13 -18.76 -16.20
CA GLU A 149 -15.93 -18.06 -16.65
C GLU A 149 -14.69 -18.80 -16.14
N THR A 150 -13.57 -18.72 -16.85
CA THR A 150 -12.35 -19.39 -16.38
C THR A 150 -11.91 -18.80 -15.03
N ASP A 151 -11.42 -19.67 -14.16
CA ASP A 151 -10.93 -19.32 -12.82
C ASP A 151 -9.94 -18.13 -12.83
N GLU A 152 -9.12 -18.04 -13.89
CA GLU A 152 -8.21 -16.92 -14.14
C GLU A 152 -8.95 -15.61 -14.48
N ASN A 153 -9.98 -15.64 -15.34
CA ASN A 153 -10.77 -14.46 -15.69
C ASN A 153 -11.56 -13.94 -14.47
N LEU A 154 -12.19 -14.84 -13.71
CA LEU A 154 -12.91 -14.50 -12.48
C LEU A 154 -12.01 -13.74 -11.49
N LEU A 155 -10.82 -14.26 -11.22
CA LEU A 155 -9.87 -13.63 -10.32
C LEU A 155 -9.33 -12.32 -10.90
N LYS A 156 -9.04 -12.30 -12.21
CA LYS A 156 -8.55 -11.12 -12.92
C LYS A 156 -9.53 -9.97 -12.85
N ASP A 157 -10.80 -10.18 -13.17
CA ASP A 157 -11.80 -9.12 -13.17
C ASP A 157 -12.15 -8.67 -11.75
N ALA A 158 -12.19 -9.59 -10.78
CA ALA A 158 -12.32 -9.25 -9.36
C ALA A 158 -11.16 -8.35 -8.87
N MET A 159 -9.92 -8.68 -9.22
CA MET A 159 -8.72 -7.88 -8.88
C MET A 159 -8.67 -6.55 -9.66
N PHE A 160 -9.02 -6.57 -10.94
CA PHE A 160 -9.04 -5.41 -11.83
C PHE A 160 -10.01 -4.34 -11.33
N ASN A 161 -11.19 -4.73 -10.86
CA ASN A 161 -12.16 -3.80 -10.28
C ASN A 161 -11.60 -3.01 -9.10
N ILE A 162 -10.76 -3.63 -8.24
CA ILE A 162 -10.12 -2.94 -7.11
C ILE A 162 -8.93 -2.07 -7.59
N VAL A 163 -8.13 -2.56 -8.55
CA VAL A 163 -7.05 -1.79 -9.18
C VAL A 163 -7.58 -0.53 -9.90
N ASP A 164 -8.75 -0.63 -10.53
CA ASP A 164 -9.41 0.48 -11.20
C ASP A 164 -10.12 1.44 -10.22
N ALA A 165 -10.68 0.92 -9.12
CA ALA A 165 -11.14 1.76 -8.00
C ALA A 165 -9.99 2.62 -7.43
N ILE A 166 -8.77 2.06 -7.31
CA ILE A 166 -7.56 2.81 -6.94
C ILE A 166 -7.28 3.91 -7.98
N ARG A 167 -7.31 3.58 -9.28
CA ARG A 167 -7.09 4.55 -10.37
C ARG A 167 -8.10 5.71 -10.30
N ARG A 168 -9.39 5.42 -10.17
CA ARG A 168 -10.47 6.42 -9.98
C ARG A 168 -10.23 7.30 -8.76
N ASN A 169 -9.85 6.72 -7.62
CA ASN A 169 -9.55 7.48 -6.41
C ASN A 169 -8.36 8.45 -6.59
N VAL A 170 -7.32 8.05 -7.34
CA VAL A 170 -6.13 8.88 -7.59
C VAL A 170 -6.42 10.02 -8.55
N GLU A 171 -7.11 9.80 -9.68
CA GLU A 171 -7.51 10.89 -10.58
C GLU A 171 -8.48 11.87 -9.90
N SER A 172 -9.42 11.37 -9.10
CA SER A 172 -10.32 12.22 -8.30
C SER A 172 -9.55 13.08 -7.29
N LYS A 173 -8.56 12.51 -6.58
CA LYS A 173 -7.68 13.25 -5.66
C LYS A 173 -6.79 14.28 -6.36
N LYS A 174 -6.26 13.97 -7.54
CA LYS A 174 -5.43 14.86 -8.37
C LYS A 174 -6.15 16.17 -8.71
N LEU A 175 -7.46 16.11 -9.00
CA LEU A 175 -8.27 17.29 -9.31
C LEU A 175 -8.54 18.23 -8.11
N ARG A 176 -8.16 17.84 -6.89
CA ARG A 176 -8.42 18.61 -5.66
C ARG A 176 -7.25 19.49 -5.20
N TYR A 177 -6.10 19.44 -5.88
CA TYR A 177 -4.99 20.36 -5.62
C TYR A 177 -5.23 21.73 -6.27
N LYS A 178 -4.86 22.81 -5.57
CA LYS A 178 -4.93 24.19 -6.07
C LYS A 178 -3.63 24.66 -6.73
N ASP A 179 -2.49 24.06 -6.37
CA ASP A 179 -1.21 24.33 -6.99
C ASP A 179 -1.09 23.63 -8.37
N LYS A 180 -0.27 24.19 -9.27
CA LYS A 180 -0.11 23.71 -10.64
C LYS A 180 0.90 22.56 -10.78
N VAL A 181 1.82 22.40 -9.84
CA VAL A 181 2.95 21.45 -9.91
C VAL A 181 2.65 20.21 -9.06
N LEU A 182 2.12 20.41 -7.85
CA LEU A 182 1.75 19.38 -6.88
C LEU A 182 0.88 18.22 -7.43
N PRO A 183 -0.19 18.42 -8.24
CA PRO A 183 -0.94 17.31 -8.82
C PRO A 183 -0.08 16.41 -9.72
N HIS A 184 0.97 16.95 -10.36
CA HIS A 184 1.89 16.16 -11.18
C HIS A 184 2.91 15.38 -10.35
N VAL A 185 3.42 15.98 -9.25
CA VAL A 185 4.23 15.27 -8.26
C VAL A 185 3.44 14.10 -7.66
N PHE A 186 2.17 14.33 -7.33
CA PHE A 186 1.27 13.32 -6.76
C PHE A 186 1.01 12.12 -7.69
N VAL A 187 0.66 12.38 -8.95
CA VAL A 187 0.42 11.31 -9.93
C VAL A 187 1.69 10.56 -10.25
N MET A 188 2.81 11.27 -10.46
CA MET A 188 4.14 10.68 -10.69
C MET A 188 4.50 9.73 -9.55
N ASN A 189 4.50 10.20 -8.30
CA ASN A 189 4.77 9.39 -7.11
C ASN A 189 3.85 8.16 -7.02
N THR A 190 2.54 8.37 -7.20
CA THR A 190 1.52 7.34 -6.92
C THR A 190 1.50 6.26 -7.99
N TYR A 191 1.59 6.62 -9.28
CA TYR A 191 1.59 5.64 -10.37
C TYR A 191 2.95 4.97 -10.56
N TRP A 192 4.07 5.66 -10.30
CA TRP A 192 5.37 5.01 -10.17
C TRP A 192 5.35 3.96 -9.07
N TYR A 193 4.85 4.30 -7.88
CA TYR A 193 4.72 3.35 -6.77
C TYR A 193 3.86 2.14 -7.14
N ILE A 194 2.68 2.33 -7.77
CA ILE A 194 1.84 1.21 -8.21
C ILE A 194 2.63 0.32 -9.17
N TYR A 195 3.15 0.87 -10.26
CA TYR A 195 3.90 0.12 -11.28
C TYR A 195 5.11 -0.62 -10.70
N MET A 196 5.93 0.06 -9.90
CA MET A 196 7.15 -0.50 -9.30
C MET A 196 6.85 -1.60 -8.26
N ARG A 197 5.67 -1.57 -7.62
CA ARG A 197 5.23 -2.61 -6.68
C ARG A 197 4.54 -3.79 -7.37
N THR A 198 3.92 -3.61 -8.53
CA THR A 198 3.20 -4.69 -9.25
C THR A 198 4.01 -5.36 -10.36
N ARG A 199 4.99 -4.67 -10.98
CA ARG A 199 5.85 -5.25 -12.03
C ARG A 199 6.50 -6.55 -11.53
N SER A 200 6.56 -7.57 -12.39
CA SER A 200 7.17 -8.87 -12.07
C SER A 200 6.55 -9.58 -10.85
N THR A 201 5.25 -9.41 -10.62
CA THR A 201 4.48 -10.12 -9.59
C THR A 201 3.19 -10.68 -10.18
N GLU A 202 2.57 -11.65 -9.52
CA GLU A 202 1.33 -12.27 -10.02
C GLU A 202 0.20 -11.25 -10.24
N LEU A 203 0.12 -10.18 -9.44
CA LEU A 203 -0.80 -9.07 -9.68
C LEU A 203 -0.50 -8.32 -10.98
N GLY A 204 0.78 -8.16 -11.34
CA GLY A 204 1.19 -7.58 -12.62
C GLY A 204 0.84 -8.47 -13.81
N LYS A 205 1.12 -9.78 -13.71
CA LYS A 205 0.81 -10.78 -14.73
C LYS A 205 -0.70 -10.92 -14.99
N LEU A 206 -1.48 -11.08 -13.91
CA LEU A 206 -2.93 -11.32 -13.95
C LEU A 206 -3.68 -10.15 -14.60
N ILE A 207 -3.36 -8.92 -14.18
CA ILE A 207 -3.93 -7.69 -14.79
C ILE A 207 -3.36 -7.47 -16.20
N GLY A 208 -2.10 -7.87 -16.43
CA GLY A 208 -1.37 -7.79 -17.69
C GLY A 208 -0.32 -6.69 -17.68
N ASP A 209 0.96 -7.06 -17.82
CA ASP A 209 2.09 -6.12 -17.73
C ASP A 209 2.02 -4.97 -18.73
N GLN A 210 1.43 -5.18 -19.92
CA GLN A 210 1.23 -4.11 -20.91
C GLN A 210 0.16 -3.10 -20.47
N TYR A 211 -0.92 -3.55 -19.80
CA TYR A 211 -1.88 -2.64 -19.17
C TYR A 211 -1.19 -1.86 -18.04
N MET A 212 -0.45 -2.54 -17.16
CA MET A 212 0.23 -1.87 -16.05
C MET A 212 1.27 -0.86 -16.52
N LYS A 213 2.02 -1.17 -17.59
CA LYS A 213 2.94 -0.25 -18.25
C LYS A 213 2.21 0.96 -18.86
N LYS A 214 1.13 0.74 -19.63
CA LYS A 214 0.40 1.82 -20.30
C LYS A 214 -0.34 2.73 -19.32
N THR A 215 -1.02 2.15 -18.33
CA THR A 215 -1.90 2.87 -17.39
C THR A 215 -1.13 3.56 -16.27
N TYR A 216 -0.04 2.97 -15.77
CA TYR A 216 0.71 3.52 -14.63
C TYR A 216 2.10 4.02 -15.00
N LYS A 217 2.93 3.24 -15.74
CA LYS A 217 4.30 3.70 -16.03
C LYS A 217 4.31 4.93 -16.94
N ILE A 218 3.66 4.86 -18.11
CA ILE A 218 3.67 5.96 -19.09
C ILE A 218 3.08 7.24 -18.48
N VAL A 219 1.94 7.12 -17.76
CA VAL A 219 1.31 8.28 -17.12
C VAL A 219 2.16 8.86 -15.99
N ALA A 220 2.97 8.07 -15.29
CA ALA A 220 3.96 8.59 -14.34
C ALA A 220 5.10 9.35 -15.06
N GLU A 221 5.57 8.86 -16.21
CA GLU A 221 6.60 9.51 -17.05
C GLU A 221 6.08 10.82 -17.67
N GLU A 222 4.85 10.83 -18.19
CA GLU A 222 4.15 12.04 -18.67
C GLU A 222 3.94 13.07 -17.54
N SER A 223 3.61 12.59 -16.34
CA SER A 223 3.44 13.44 -15.16
C SER A 223 4.78 14.00 -14.66
N ALA A 224 5.87 13.24 -14.73
CA ALA A 224 7.23 13.71 -14.45
C ALA A 224 7.67 14.83 -15.42
N TYR A 225 7.44 14.65 -16.73
CA TYR A 225 7.67 15.70 -17.72
C TYR A 225 6.81 16.95 -17.45
N SER A 226 5.53 16.76 -17.10
CA SER A 226 4.59 17.85 -16.80
C SER A 226 4.94 18.61 -15.50
N TYR A 227 5.51 17.91 -14.51
CA TYR A 227 6.13 18.49 -13.32
C TYR A 227 7.33 19.37 -13.71
N GLN A 228 8.32 18.82 -14.43
CA GLN A 228 9.53 19.54 -14.86
C GLN A 228 9.18 20.82 -15.65
N LYS A 229 8.27 20.69 -16.63
CA LYS A 229 7.82 21.78 -17.49
C LYS A 229 7.14 22.92 -16.74
N GLN A 230 6.39 22.63 -15.67
CA GLN A 230 5.66 23.66 -14.91
C GLN A 230 6.44 24.23 -13.73
N ALA A 231 7.31 23.45 -13.10
CA ALA A 231 8.21 23.93 -12.05
C ALA A 231 9.34 24.80 -12.62
N TRP A 232 10.02 24.34 -13.67
CA TRP A 232 11.31 24.92 -14.13
C TRP A 232 11.25 25.57 -15.50
N GLY A 233 10.31 25.18 -16.36
CA GLY A 233 10.12 25.79 -17.68
C GLY A 233 9.97 27.32 -17.66
N PRO A 234 9.19 27.92 -16.74
CA PRO A 234 9.11 29.38 -16.62
C PRO A 234 10.45 30.04 -16.25
N LEU A 235 11.23 29.40 -15.37
CA LEU A 235 12.52 29.89 -14.90
C LEU A 235 13.56 29.89 -16.03
N VAL A 236 13.68 28.77 -16.75
CA VAL A 236 14.57 28.65 -17.91
C VAL A 236 14.18 29.65 -19.01
N LYS A 237 12.88 29.89 -19.22
CA LYS A 237 12.41 30.89 -20.21
C LYS A 237 12.82 32.33 -19.86
N MET A 238 13.05 32.68 -18.59
CA MET A 238 13.54 34.03 -18.25
C MET A 238 14.92 34.31 -18.87
N LEU A 239 15.74 33.27 -19.02
CA LEU A 239 17.07 33.31 -19.64
C LEU A 239 17.04 33.29 -21.18
N ASP A 240 15.87 33.32 -21.81
CA ASP A 240 15.78 33.36 -23.28
C ASP A 240 16.35 34.69 -23.81
N LYS A 241 17.12 34.56 -24.90
CA LYS A 241 17.89 35.63 -25.55
C LYS A 241 17.14 36.30 -26.70
N GLU A 242 16.00 35.75 -27.14
CA GLU A 242 15.18 36.31 -28.24
C GLU A 242 14.81 37.78 -28.04
N GLU A 243 14.42 38.14 -26.81
CA GLU A 243 14.03 39.50 -26.42
C GLU A 243 15.22 40.47 -26.43
N LEU A 244 16.41 39.99 -26.05
CA LEU A 244 17.64 40.76 -25.98
C LEU A 244 18.17 41.20 -27.35
N LYS A 245 17.78 40.51 -28.43
CA LYS A 245 18.16 40.85 -29.82
C LYS A 245 17.51 42.14 -30.36
N ARG A 246 16.61 42.78 -29.59
CA ARG A 246 15.77 43.90 -30.05
C ARG A 246 16.00 45.22 -29.29
N VAL A 247 17.04 45.29 -28.46
CA VAL A 247 17.29 46.41 -27.53
C VAL A 247 18.62 47.08 -27.86
N ASP A 248 18.75 48.38 -27.56
CA ASP A 248 20.02 49.12 -27.62
C ASP A 248 20.99 48.69 -26.50
N LYS A 249 22.25 49.15 -26.55
CA LYS A 249 23.30 48.69 -25.60
C LYS A 249 23.00 49.03 -24.13
N ASP A 250 22.39 50.19 -23.88
CA ASP A 250 22.18 50.69 -22.53
C ASP A 250 20.94 50.02 -21.91
N GLY A 251 19.85 49.88 -22.68
CA GLY A 251 18.69 49.09 -22.29
C GLY A 251 19.00 47.59 -22.15
N LEU A 252 19.87 47.05 -23.02
CA LEU A 252 20.32 45.64 -22.96
C LEU A 252 20.97 45.32 -21.61
N THR A 253 21.90 46.16 -21.15
CA THR A 253 22.61 45.94 -19.87
C THR A 253 21.64 45.98 -18.68
N ALA A 254 20.65 46.87 -18.70
CA ALA A 254 19.59 46.92 -17.69
C ALA A 254 18.66 45.69 -17.75
N MET A 255 18.30 45.23 -18.95
CA MET A 255 17.42 44.07 -19.15
C MET A 255 18.08 42.74 -18.75
N ILE A 256 19.38 42.55 -19.03
CA ILE A 256 20.14 41.37 -18.58
C ILE A 256 20.16 41.31 -17.05
N ARG A 257 20.45 42.43 -16.38
CA ARG A 257 20.41 42.50 -14.90
C ARG A 257 19.02 42.14 -14.36
N GLY A 258 17.95 42.72 -14.90
CA GLY A 258 16.58 42.41 -14.49
C GLY A 258 16.20 40.93 -14.69
N LYS A 259 16.66 40.30 -15.80
CA LYS A 259 16.51 38.85 -16.02
C LYS A 259 17.28 38.01 -14.99
N MET A 260 18.50 38.41 -14.63
CA MET A 260 19.29 37.71 -13.60
C MET A 260 18.66 37.83 -12.21
N GLU A 261 18.24 39.03 -11.80
CA GLU A 261 17.55 39.28 -10.53
C GLU A 261 16.24 38.48 -10.43
N ALA A 262 15.45 38.45 -11.51
CA ALA A 262 14.24 37.65 -11.61
C ALA A 262 14.51 36.14 -11.60
N PHE A 263 15.57 35.67 -12.28
CA PHE A 263 15.99 34.26 -12.24
C PHE A 263 16.42 33.85 -10.84
N THR A 264 17.33 34.59 -10.18
CA THR A 264 17.83 34.22 -8.84
C THR A 264 16.69 34.14 -7.83
N LYS A 265 15.83 35.18 -7.78
CA LYS A 265 14.63 35.14 -6.92
C LYS A 265 13.69 33.98 -7.28
N GLY A 266 13.45 33.75 -8.57
CA GLY A 266 12.60 32.65 -9.03
C GLY A 266 13.15 31.28 -8.63
N PHE A 267 14.46 31.07 -8.73
CA PHE A 267 15.15 29.87 -8.30
C PHE A 267 15.01 29.64 -6.79
N ASP A 268 15.19 30.68 -5.98
CA ASP A 268 15.01 30.60 -4.52
C ASP A 268 13.53 30.30 -4.16
N ASP A 269 12.57 31.02 -4.76
CA ASP A 269 11.12 30.83 -4.58
C ASP A 269 10.65 29.43 -5.01
N ILE A 270 11.34 28.78 -5.96
CA ILE A 270 11.05 27.42 -6.43
C ILE A 270 11.73 26.38 -5.53
N THR A 271 13.03 26.48 -5.30
CA THR A 271 13.80 25.52 -4.50
C THR A 271 13.33 25.46 -3.05
N GLN A 272 13.01 26.61 -2.44
CA GLN A 272 12.42 26.66 -1.10
C GLN A 272 11.07 25.94 -1.04
N ARG A 273 10.18 26.14 -2.03
CA ARG A 273 8.90 25.41 -2.10
C ARG A 273 9.08 23.90 -2.24
N HIS A 274 10.09 23.45 -2.98
CA HIS A 274 10.40 22.03 -3.11
C HIS A 274 11.02 21.43 -1.84
N LYS A 275 11.76 22.23 -1.05
CA LYS A 275 12.30 21.83 0.27
C LYS A 275 11.20 21.78 1.35
N SER A 276 10.14 22.60 1.26
CA SER A 276 9.10 22.70 2.30
C SER A 276 7.75 22.03 1.99
N PHE A 277 7.37 21.86 0.72
CA PHE A 277 6.03 21.40 0.33
C PHE A 277 5.98 20.14 -0.54
N TYR A 278 7.06 19.71 -1.20
CA TYR A 278 7.01 18.56 -2.11
C TYR A 278 7.86 17.41 -1.61
N HIS A 279 7.31 16.19 -1.63
CA HIS A 279 8.02 14.98 -1.21
C HIS A 279 7.95 13.90 -2.30
N ILE A 280 9.12 13.43 -2.75
CA ILE A 280 9.26 12.24 -3.62
C ILE A 280 9.78 11.10 -2.73
N PRO A 281 8.95 10.10 -2.36
CA PRO A 281 9.37 9.06 -1.40
C PRO A 281 10.38 8.07 -1.96
N ASP A 282 10.27 7.76 -3.26
CA ASP A 282 11.09 6.79 -3.98
C ASP A 282 12.48 7.39 -4.31
N ALA A 283 13.57 6.66 -4.02
CA ALA A 283 14.92 7.20 -4.12
C ALA A 283 15.35 7.38 -5.58
N ASP A 284 15.25 6.31 -6.37
CA ASP A 284 15.60 6.26 -7.79
C ASP A 284 14.84 7.35 -8.58
N LEU A 285 13.54 7.52 -8.30
CA LEU A 285 12.73 8.58 -8.93
C LEU A 285 13.16 9.99 -8.50
N ARG A 286 13.53 10.19 -7.23
CA ARG A 286 14.00 11.48 -6.71
C ARG A 286 15.31 11.88 -7.38
N GLU A 287 16.23 10.94 -7.51
CA GLU A 287 17.53 11.13 -8.20
C GLU A 287 17.33 11.46 -9.69
N GLN A 288 16.51 10.68 -10.41
CA GLN A 288 16.12 10.98 -11.79
C GLN A 288 15.49 12.37 -11.95
N MET A 289 14.68 12.82 -10.98
CA MET A 289 14.09 14.16 -11.01
C MET A 289 15.11 15.27 -10.70
N ARG A 290 16.08 15.04 -9.80
CA ARG A 290 17.21 15.98 -9.61
C ARG A 290 18.04 16.09 -10.89
N GLU A 291 18.46 14.96 -11.47
CA GLU A 291 19.21 14.92 -12.73
C GLU A 291 18.49 15.66 -13.86
N ALA A 292 17.20 15.37 -14.08
CA ALA A 292 16.41 16.03 -15.12
C ALA A 292 16.26 17.53 -14.88
N THR A 293 16.20 17.98 -13.62
CA THR A 293 16.19 19.41 -13.27
C THR A 293 17.56 20.05 -13.53
N MET A 294 18.66 19.42 -13.10
CA MET A 294 20.03 19.92 -13.33
C MET A 294 20.33 20.05 -14.81
N LYS A 295 20.03 19.02 -15.61
CA LYS A 295 20.20 19.00 -17.08
C LYS A 295 19.33 20.04 -17.81
N LEU A 296 18.26 20.54 -17.17
CA LEU A 296 17.38 21.57 -17.71
C LEU A 296 17.80 22.99 -17.30
N VAL A 297 18.24 23.19 -16.05
CA VAL A 297 18.49 24.53 -15.47
C VAL A 297 19.96 24.95 -15.57
N VAL A 298 20.91 24.08 -15.23
CA VAL A 298 22.33 24.45 -15.12
C VAL A 298 22.94 24.84 -16.47
N PRO A 299 22.72 24.13 -17.60
CA PRO A 299 23.25 24.55 -18.89
C PRO A 299 22.72 25.91 -19.34
N ALA A 300 21.41 26.16 -19.18
CA ALA A 300 20.81 27.44 -19.55
C ALA A 300 21.34 28.61 -18.72
N TYR A 301 21.52 28.41 -17.40
CA TYR A 301 22.11 29.41 -16.51
C TYR A 301 23.57 29.71 -16.87
N THR A 302 24.40 28.67 -16.99
CA THR A 302 25.82 28.81 -17.35
C THR A 302 26.00 29.45 -18.72
N GLU A 303 25.19 29.08 -19.71
CA GLU A 303 25.22 29.70 -21.03
C GLU A 303 24.86 31.19 -20.96
N PHE A 304 23.81 31.57 -20.23
CA PHE A 304 23.41 32.97 -20.07
C PHE A 304 24.48 33.79 -19.36
N LEU A 305 25.01 33.28 -18.24
CA LEU A 305 26.05 33.93 -17.43
C LEU A 305 27.31 34.17 -18.26
N ASN A 306 27.77 33.17 -19.02
CA ASN A 306 28.97 33.28 -19.87
C ASN A 306 28.79 34.27 -21.03
N ASN A 307 27.62 34.30 -21.67
CA ASN A 307 27.37 35.22 -22.79
C ASN A 307 27.34 36.70 -22.37
N PHE A 308 27.05 36.99 -21.10
CA PHE A 308 26.97 38.36 -20.57
C PHE A 308 28.00 38.67 -19.50
N ALA A 309 29.05 37.84 -19.35
CA ALA A 309 30.10 37.99 -18.35
C ALA A 309 30.90 39.31 -18.46
N SER A 310 30.89 39.97 -19.61
CA SER A 310 31.47 41.30 -19.85
C SER A 310 30.52 42.46 -19.52
N SER A 311 29.21 42.21 -19.45
CA SER A 311 28.16 43.21 -19.14
C SER A 311 27.64 43.09 -17.71
N LEU A 312 27.98 42.01 -17.01
CA LEU A 312 27.62 41.72 -15.63
C LEU A 312 28.84 41.73 -14.72
N HIS A 313 28.71 42.29 -13.52
CA HIS A 313 29.62 41.96 -12.43
C HIS A 313 29.30 40.53 -11.94
N VAL A 314 29.84 39.52 -12.63
CA VAL A 314 29.53 38.09 -12.42
C VAL A 314 29.63 37.67 -10.94
N LYS A 315 30.58 38.24 -10.19
CA LYS A 315 30.77 38.00 -8.74
C LYS A 315 29.59 38.41 -7.85
N SER A 316 28.58 39.09 -8.39
CA SER A 316 27.35 39.50 -7.68
C SER A 316 26.21 38.49 -7.78
N TYR A 317 26.37 37.41 -8.55
CA TYR A 317 25.35 36.39 -8.79
C TYR A 317 25.84 35.00 -8.33
N PRO A 318 24.92 34.04 -8.09
CA PRO A 318 25.31 32.67 -7.75
C PRO A 318 26.17 32.03 -8.84
N SER A 319 27.15 31.22 -8.46
CA SER A 319 27.93 30.45 -9.44
C SER A 319 27.13 29.23 -9.93
N PRO A 320 27.46 28.65 -11.11
CA PRO A 320 26.83 27.42 -11.59
C PRO A 320 26.87 26.26 -10.57
N GLU A 321 27.98 26.14 -9.84
CA GLU A 321 28.19 25.11 -8.82
C GLU A 321 27.22 25.28 -7.64
N TYR A 322 26.95 26.52 -7.21
CA TYR A 322 25.93 26.79 -6.17
C TYR A 322 24.51 26.39 -6.63
N ILE A 323 24.19 26.64 -7.90
CA ILE A 323 22.91 26.21 -8.48
C ILE A 323 22.83 24.69 -8.48
N GLU A 324 23.90 23.99 -8.89
CA GLU A 324 23.99 22.53 -8.91
C GLU A 324 23.89 21.92 -7.49
N ASP A 325 24.65 22.42 -6.51
CA ASP A 325 24.57 22.01 -5.10
C ASP A 325 23.16 22.21 -4.51
N THR A 326 22.50 23.33 -4.83
CA THR A 326 21.15 23.63 -4.35
C THR A 326 20.11 22.71 -4.98
N LEU A 327 20.26 22.37 -6.28
CA LEU A 327 19.43 21.38 -6.98
C LEU A 327 19.67 19.94 -6.46
N ASN A 328 20.90 19.62 -6.07
CA ASN A 328 21.24 18.33 -5.45
C ASN A 328 20.57 18.15 -4.08
N GLN A 329 20.38 19.21 -3.29
CA GLN A 329 19.68 19.15 -1.99
C GLN A 329 18.14 19.09 -2.08
N MET A 330 17.56 18.94 -3.27
CA MET A 330 16.10 19.00 -3.44
C MET A 330 15.38 17.73 -3.00
N PHE A 331 14.18 17.90 -2.44
CA PHE A 331 13.35 16.84 -1.85
C PHE A 331 14.02 16.06 -0.70
N GLU A 332 15.04 16.61 -0.05
CA GLU A 332 15.64 15.99 1.13
C GLU A 332 14.74 16.13 2.35
N VAL A 333 14.57 15.03 3.07
CA VAL A 333 13.84 15.02 4.33
C VAL A 333 14.74 15.69 5.36
N VAL A 334 14.41 16.94 5.73
CA VAL A 334 15.06 17.63 6.84
C VAL A 334 14.67 16.90 8.14
N ASP A 335 15.58 16.05 8.59
CA ASP A 335 15.41 15.11 9.69
C ASP A 335 15.46 15.84 11.06
N HIS A 336 14.47 16.71 11.32
CA HIS A 336 14.32 17.56 12.51
C HIS A 336 14.24 16.80 13.85
N HIS A 337 14.36 15.46 13.85
CA HIS A 337 14.38 14.61 15.04
C HIS A 337 15.76 14.01 15.39
N LYS A 338 16.84 14.34 14.66
CA LYS A 338 18.20 13.82 14.97
C LYS A 338 19.01 14.65 15.99
N SER A 339 18.36 15.54 16.74
CA SER A 339 18.97 16.42 17.77
C SER A 339 18.70 15.98 19.22
N SER A 340 18.45 14.69 19.49
CA SER A 340 18.36 14.17 20.86
C SER A 340 18.90 12.74 21.01
N GLY A 341 19.80 12.53 21.98
CA GLY A 341 20.06 11.22 22.60
C GLY A 341 20.80 10.16 21.76
N LYS A 342 22.14 10.22 21.72
CA LYS A 342 22.95 9.02 21.40
C LYS A 342 22.92 8.05 22.60
N SER A 343 22.25 6.91 22.46
CA SER A 343 22.45 5.73 23.32
C SER A 343 22.60 4.48 22.46
N SER A 344 23.83 3.98 22.31
CA SER A 344 24.10 2.84 21.43
C SER A 344 23.83 1.51 22.12
N LEU A 345 22.89 0.73 21.58
CA LEU A 345 22.75 -0.69 21.88
C LEU A 345 23.37 -1.49 20.74
N ARG A 346 24.55 -2.06 20.99
CA ARG A 346 25.21 -2.99 20.05
C ARG A 346 24.45 -4.33 20.03
N PRO A 347 24.22 -4.94 18.85
CA PRO A 347 23.79 -6.34 18.79
C PRO A 347 24.83 -7.25 19.48
N ARG A 348 24.36 -8.17 20.35
CA ARG A 348 25.20 -9.26 20.86
C ARG A 348 25.34 -10.31 19.75
N GLN A 349 26.58 -10.63 19.38
CA GLN A 349 26.87 -11.81 18.58
C GLN A 349 26.53 -13.07 19.39
N MET A 350 25.90 -14.06 18.75
CA MET A 350 25.92 -15.42 19.25
C MET A 350 27.34 -15.99 19.13
N ARG A 351 27.69 -16.90 20.04
CA ARG A 351 28.94 -17.64 19.99
C ARG A 351 28.66 -19.05 20.50
N ASP A 352 28.81 -20.04 19.64
CA ASP A 352 28.68 -21.44 20.01
C ASP A 352 29.87 -21.88 20.86
N THR A 353 29.58 -22.55 21.97
CA THR A 353 30.53 -23.42 22.67
C THR A 353 29.77 -24.62 23.22
N SER A 354 29.92 -25.76 22.55
CA SER A 354 29.57 -27.07 23.09
C SER A 354 30.58 -27.51 24.14
N ASP A 355 30.12 -28.01 25.30
CA ASP A 355 30.57 -29.29 25.86
C ASP A 355 29.70 -29.73 27.07
N GLY A 356 29.96 -30.92 27.61
CA GLY A 356 29.91 -31.14 29.06
C GLY A 356 28.61 -31.70 29.64
N SER A 357 28.30 -32.96 29.35
CA SER A 357 27.20 -33.67 30.00
C SER A 357 27.45 -33.99 31.48
N LYS A 358 26.39 -33.95 32.29
CA LYS A 358 26.15 -34.91 33.40
C LYS A 358 24.72 -34.85 33.93
N SER A 359 24.20 -36.02 34.29
CA SER A 359 22.89 -36.24 34.90
C SER A 359 23.04 -36.61 36.38
N LEU A 360 21.99 -36.37 37.17
CA LEU A 360 21.37 -37.37 38.06
C LEU A 360 20.09 -36.82 38.71
N SER A 361 19.30 -37.72 39.30
CA SER A 361 17.93 -37.50 39.79
C SER A 361 17.85 -37.24 41.30
N GLY A 362 16.73 -36.64 41.74
CA GLY A 362 16.34 -36.47 43.14
C GLY A 362 14.83 -36.21 43.24
N GLU A 363 14.16 -36.80 44.23
CA GLU A 363 12.70 -36.94 44.27
C GLU A 363 12.06 -36.35 45.56
N GLN A 364 10.73 -36.30 45.60
CA GLN A 364 9.84 -36.19 46.79
C GLN A 364 9.66 -34.83 47.50
N SER A 365 8.58 -34.13 47.11
CA SER A 365 7.34 -33.95 47.91
C SER A 365 7.41 -33.72 49.43
N ARG A 366 6.85 -32.59 49.93
CA ARG A 366 5.60 -32.58 50.76
C ARG A 366 5.13 -31.19 51.28
N ARG A 367 3.79 -31.05 51.36
CA ARG A 367 2.95 -30.28 52.31
C ARG A 367 3.09 -28.74 52.49
N SER A 368 2.06 -28.05 51.99
CA SER A 368 1.01 -27.34 52.76
C SER A 368 1.36 -26.47 53.98
N LYS A 369 0.86 -25.21 53.94
CA LYS A 369 0.04 -24.61 55.02
C LYS A 369 -0.75 -23.38 54.53
N ASP A 370 -2.05 -23.36 54.81
CA ASP A 370 -2.91 -22.17 54.70
C ASP A 370 -2.58 -21.12 55.77
N PHE A 371 -2.95 -19.84 55.55
CA PHE A 371 -3.46 -19.00 56.65
C PHE A 371 -4.39 -17.84 56.19
N ARG A 372 -5.62 -17.87 56.72
CA ARG A 372 -6.61 -16.77 56.91
C ARG A 372 -6.77 -15.64 55.86
N ARG A 373 -7.75 -15.84 54.99
CA ARG A 373 -9.10 -15.20 55.04
C ARG A 373 -9.27 -13.97 55.98
N SER A 374 -9.72 -12.85 55.41
CA SER A 374 -10.52 -11.81 56.11
C SER A 374 -11.72 -11.37 55.25
N LYS A 375 -12.94 -11.53 55.79
CA LYS A 375 -14.10 -10.61 55.56
C LYS A 375 -14.09 -9.63 56.75
N THR A 376 -14.71 -8.45 56.78
CA THR A 376 -16.04 -7.93 56.33
C THR A 376 -15.89 -6.40 56.13
N SER A 377 -16.84 -5.53 55.76
CA SER A 377 -18.29 -5.50 55.48
C SER A 377 -18.51 -4.25 54.57
N ALA A 378 -19.41 -4.20 53.57
CA ALA A 378 -20.88 -4.19 53.63
C ALA A 378 -21.46 -2.94 54.35
N ILE A 379 -22.59 -2.44 53.85
CA ILE A 379 -23.24 -1.15 54.21
C ILE A 379 -22.39 0.07 53.80
N ASP A 380 -22.84 0.98 52.94
CA ASP A 380 -23.97 1.03 51.99
C ASP A 380 -23.57 2.04 50.87
N THR A 381 -24.33 2.32 49.80
CA THR A 381 -25.76 2.12 49.49
C THR A 381 -25.93 1.68 48.02
#